data_AF-B9W488-F1
#
_entry.id   AF-B9W488-F1
#
_cell.length_a   1.000
_cell.length_b   1.000
_cell.length_c   1.000
_cell.angle_alpha   90.00
_cell.angle_beta   90.00
_cell.angle_gamma   90.00
#
_symmetry.space_group_name_H-M   'P 1'
#
loop_
_entity.id
_entity.type
_entity.pdbx_description
1 polymer ?
#
loop_
_entity_poly.entity_id
_entity_poly.type
_entity_poly.pdbx_seq_one_letter_code
_entity_poly.pdbx_strand_id
1 'polypeptide(L)'
;MTHIFCTIFVVSIIFMCLIQLKRMSAIEQLKDSKKLFTTLNINDFKIQNRHIDDCNLEKQYCFDQNDCFNRCQMSNKGMFECIAGVCKLKVDLATLNDVSKCNLEEGMAPFLIGVPELATVEAICKPVDLGIVYIDENTKKVENKMCAGRDVKANDKVDYMANWPNPKDCKCGKDKSPIIIPATENVRQYVQCIKNDDALKWVYDETKLAYHPKENS
;
A
#
# COMPACT_ATOMS: atom_id res chain seq x y z
N MET A 1 -92.80 5.67 -16.65
CA MET A 1 -91.63 6.20 -17.40
C MET A 1 -90.72 7.09 -16.55
N THR A 2 -91.25 8.03 -15.75
CA THR A 2 -90.48 8.93 -14.87
C THR A 2 -89.51 8.23 -13.90
N HIS A 3 -89.91 7.12 -13.26
CA HIS A 3 -89.02 6.37 -12.35
C HIS A 3 -87.82 5.73 -13.05
N ILE A 4 -87.97 5.34 -14.32
CA ILE A 4 -86.90 4.74 -15.13
C ILE A 4 -85.87 5.83 -15.50
N PHE A 5 -86.33 7.03 -15.84
CA PHE A 5 -85.43 8.16 -16.10
C PHE A 5 -84.69 8.63 -14.84
N CYS A 6 -85.35 8.65 -13.68
CA CYS A 6 -84.69 8.99 -12.40
C CYS A 6 -83.61 7.96 -12.01
N THR A 7 -83.86 6.65 -12.22
CA THR A 7 -82.88 5.61 -11.90
C THR A 7 -81.66 5.68 -12.81
N ILE A 8 -81.85 5.89 -14.12
CA ILE A 8 -80.73 6.07 -15.06
C ILE A 8 -79.88 7.30 -14.69
N PHE A 9 -80.51 8.40 -14.29
CA PHE A 9 -79.81 9.61 -13.87
C PHE A 9 -78.97 9.39 -12.60
N VAL A 10 -79.53 8.72 -11.59
CA VAL A 10 -78.80 8.39 -10.35
C VAL A 10 -77.63 7.45 -10.62
N VAL A 11 -77.80 6.43 -11.46
CA VAL A 11 -76.71 5.51 -11.84
C VAL A 11 -75.60 6.25 -12.59
N SER A 12 -75.96 7.19 -13.48
CA SER A 12 -74.97 8.01 -14.21
C SER A 12 -74.15 8.89 -13.26
N ILE A 13 -74.76 9.46 -12.21
CA ILE A 13 -74.05 10.26 -11.21
C ILE A 13 -73.07 9.39 -10.42
N ILE A 14 -73.49 8.21 -9.97
CA ILE A 14 -72.64 7.28 -9.23
C ILE A 14 -71.43 6.86 -10.09
N PHE A 15 -71.65 6.56 -11.37
CA PHE A 15 -70.57 6.21 -12.29
C PHE A 15 -69.58 7.36 -12.50
N MET A 16 -70.09 8.60 -12.60
CA MET A 16 -69.24 9.80 -12.68
C MET A 16 -68.37 9.95 -11.43
N CYS A 17 -68.95 9.78 -10.24
CA CYS A 17 -68.22 9.85 -8.97
C CYS A 17 -67.11 8.79 -8.87
N LEU A 18 -67.38 7.55 -9.28
CA LEU A 18 -66.39 6.46 -9.28
C LEU A 18 -65.22 6.74 -10.25
N ILE A 19 -65.50 7.31 -11.42
CA ILE A 19 -64.46 7.69 -12.39
C ILE A 19 -63.56 8.80 -11.82
N GLN A 20 -64.15 9.80 -11.16
CA GLN A 20 -63.39 10.89 -10.55
C GLN A 20 -62.53 10.40 -9.38
N LEU A 21 -63.05 9.50 -8.54
CA LEU A 21 -62.30 8.86 -7.46
C LEU A 21 -61.07 8.09 -7.98
N LYS A 22 -61.24 7.31 -9.06
CA LYS A 22 -60.12 6.58 -9.70
C LYS A 22 -59.07 7.53 -10.30
N ARG A 23 -59.50 8.69 -10.81
CA ARG A 23 -58.57 9.74 -11.29
C ARG A 23 -57.81 10.38 -10.14
N MET A 24 -58.47 10.68 -9.02
CA MET A 24 -57.79 11.24 -7.86
C MET A 24 -56.75 10.28 -7.27
N SER A 25 -57.06 8.98 -7.15
CA SER A 25 -56.10 7.99 -6.65
C SER A 25 -54.88 7.83 -7.57
N ALA A 26 -55.07 7.90 -8.89
CA ALA A 26 -53.97 7.87 -9.84
C ALA A 26 -53.08 9.13 -9.76
N ILE A 27 -53.67 10.29 -9.48
CA ILE A 27 -52.94 11.54 -9.27
C ILE A 27 -52.17 11.52 -7.94
N GLU A 28 -52.71 10.93 -6.88
CA GLU A 28 -52.00 10.73 -5.61
C GLU A 28 -50.81 9.78 -5.76
N GLN A 29 -50.97 8.66 -6.47
CA GLN A 29 -49.84 7.78 -6.79
C GLN A 29 -48.76 8.47 -7.65
N LEU A 30 -49.16 9.36 -8.58
CA LEU A 30 -48.23 10.19 -9.34
C LEU A 30 -47.56 11.28 -8.48
N LYS A 31 -48.24 11.78 -7.44
CA LYS A 31 -47.65 12.74 -6.49
C LYS A 31 -46.65 12.04 -5.57
N ASP A 32 -46.97 10.85 -5.04
CA ASP A 32 -46.05 10.12 -4.16
C ASP A 32 -44.83 9.59 -4.90
N SER A 33 -44.99 9.11 -6.15
CA SER A 33 -43.84 8.79 -7.01
C SER A 33 -43.00 10.03 -7.32
N LYS A 34 -43.60 11.17 -7.68
CA LYS A 34 -42.85 12.43 -7.84
C LYS A 34 -42.18 12.91 -6.56
N LYS A 35 -42.76 12.63 -5.39
CA LYS A 35 -42.17 12.98 -4.08
C LYS A 35 -40.93 12.13 -3.79
N LEU A 36 -40.96 10.85 -4.19
CA LEU A 36 -39.79 9.95 -4.16
C LEU A 36 -38.70 10.41 -5.14
N PHE A 37 -39.08 10.87 -6.34
CA PHE A 37 -38.16 11.45 -7.34
C PHE A 37 -37.70 12.88 -7.05
N THR A 38 -38.28 13.58 -6.08
CA THR A 38 -37.82 14.92 -5.65
C THR A 38 -37.05 14.89 -4.34
N THR A 39 -37.20 13.85 -3.51
CA THR A 39 -36.28 13.56 -2.39
C THR A 39 -35.00 12.88 -2.87
N LEU A 40 -35.02 12.16 -3.99
CA LEU A 40 -33.85 11.95 -4.83
C LEU A 40 -33.65 13.21 -5.66
N ASN A 41 -32.92 14.17 -5.14
CA ASN A 41 -32.58 15.40 -5.85
C ASN A 41 -31.70 15.10 -7.08
N ILE A 42 -32.33 14.70 -8.18
CA ILE A 42 -31.68 14.45 -9.49
C ILE A 42 -31.21 15.79 -10.10
N ASN A 43 -31.68 16.94 -9.60
CA ASN A 43 -31.23 18.26 -10.04
C ASN A 43 -29.91 18.72 -9.38
N ASP A 44 -29.51 18.12 -8.25
CA ASP A 44 -28.13 18.21 -7.73
C ASP A 44 -27.20 17.12 -8.28
N PHE A 45 -27.75 16.07 -8.89
CA PHE A 45 -27.07 15.41 -10.01
C PHE A 45 -27.19 16.30 -11.25
N LYS A 46 -26.58 17.48 -11.15
CA LYS A 46 -25.92 18.07 -12.30
C LYS A 46 -25.05 16.94 -12.82
N ILE A 47 -25.48 16.26 -13.88
CA ILE A 47 -24.61 15.58 -14.83
C ILE A 47 -23.76 16.72 -15.35
N GLN A 48 -22.81 17.13 -14.51
CA GLN A 48 -21.69 17.86 -14.98
C GLN A 48 -21.13 16.87 -15.98
N ASN A 49 -21.15 17.28 -17.24
CA ASN A 49 -20.07 17.00 -18.16
C ASN A 49 -18.76 17.56 -17.55
N ARG A 50 -18.45 17.27 -16.27
CA ARG A 50 -17.11 17.09 -15.81
C ARG A 50 -16.66 15.95 -16.70
N HIS A 51 -15.71 16.23 -17.57
CA HIS A 51 -14.74 15.23 -17.92
C HIS A 51 -14.41 14.47 -16.63
N ILE A 52 -14.96 13.26 -16.47
CA ILE A 52 -14.65 12.37 -15.36
C ILE A 52 -13.28 11.79 -15.72
N ASP A 53 -12.27 12.66 -15.74
CA ASP A 53 -10.89 12.29 -16.04
C ASP A 53 -10.09 12.13 -14.74
N ASP A 54 -10.68 12.48 -13.60
CA ASP A 54 -10.03 12.35 -12.29
C ASP A 54 -10.52 11.09 -11.57
N CYS A 55 -9.91 9.95 -11.89
CA CYS A 55 -9.77 8.85 -10.93
C CYS A 55 -8.84 9.20 -9.75
N ASN A 56 -8.54 10.49 -9.57
CA ASN A 56 -7.88 11.11 -8.42
C ASN A 56 -8.80 11.34 -7.21
N LEU A 57 -10.11 11.17 -7.35
CA LEU A 57 -11.08 11.43 -6.28
C LEU A 57 -11.54 10.12 -5.61
N GLU A 58 -11.07 9.93 -4.38
CA GLU A 58 -11.38 9.00 -3.25
C GLU A 58 -12.24 7.73 -3.41
N LYS A 59 -13.13 7.58 -4.40
CA LYS A 59 -13.81 6.31 -4.70
C LYS A 59 -14.65 6.44 -5.97
N GLN A 60 -14.30 5.69 -7.02
CA GLN A 60 -15.17 5.54 -8.19
C GLN A 60 -15.86 4.18 -8.12
N TYR A 61 -17.20 4.16 -8.14
CA TYR A 61 -17.95 2.92 -8.18
C TYR A 61 -17.96 2.35 -9.60
N CYS A 62 -17.99 1.03 -9.72
CA CYS A 62 -18.03 0.33 -11.00
C CYS A 62 -18.97 -0.87 -10.93
N PHE A 63 -19.61 -1.17 -12.04
CA PHE A 63 -20.37 -2.41 -12.20
C PHE A 63 -19.47 -3.56 -12.65
N ASP A 64 -18.59 -3.31 -13.61
CA ASP A 64 -17.65 -4.27 -14.18
C ASP A 64 -16.32 -3.60 -14.59
N GLN A 65 -15.40 -4.40 -15.13
CA GLN A 65 -14.08 -3.91 -15.56
C GLN A 65 -14.16 -2.91 -16.71
N ASN A 66 -15.13 -3.03 -17.61
CA ASN A 66 -15.27 -2.12 -18.75
C ASN A 66 -15.79 -0.75 -18.30
N ASP A 67 -16.77 -0.74 -17.39
CA ASP A 67 -17.26 0.48 -16.74
C ASP A 67 -16.11 1.19 -15.99
N CYS A 68 -15.23 0.41 -15.35
CA CYS A 68 -14.06 0.96 -14.69
C CYS A 68 -13.00 1.51 -15.66
N PHE A 69 -12.68 0.75 -16.71
CA PHE A 69 -11.74 1.17 -17.75
C PHE A 69 -12.21 2.46 -18.41
N ASN A 70 -13.49 2.56 -18.80
CA ASN A 70 -14.03 3.75 -19.46
C ASN A 70 -13.99 4.99 -18.55
N ARG A 71 -14.13 4.82 -17.23
CA ARG A 71 -14.08 5.93 -16.26
C ARG A 71 -12.65 6.36 -15.92
N CYS A 72 -11.69 5.44 -15.95
CA CYS A 72 -10.30 5.70 -15.58
C CYS A 72 -9.31 5.64 -16.75
N GLN A 73 -9.81 5.61 -17.98
CA GLN A 73 -9.01 5.43 -19.20
C GLN A 73 -7.88 6.47 -19.34
N MET A 74 -8.15 7.70 -18.87
CA MET A 74 -7.26 8.85 -18.98
C MET A 74 -6.33 9.01 -17.76
N SER A 75 -6.42 8.14 -16.76
CA SER A 75 -5.56 8.26 -15.58
C SER A 75 -4.11 7.95 -15.93
N ASN A 76 -3.23 8.91 -15.70
CA ASN A 76 -1.78 8.73 -15.78
C ASN A 76 -1.20 7.87 -14.64
N LYS A 77 -2.05 7.39 -13.72
CA LYS A 77 -1.62 6.70 -12.49
C LYS A 77 -1.55 5.18 -12.62
N GLY A 78 -2.02 4.60 -13.73
CA GLY A 78 -1.90 3.17 -14.02
C GLY A 78 -3.23 2.52 -14.41
N MET A 79 -3.26 1.18 -14.40
CA MET A 79 -4.42 0.39 -14.78
C MET A 79 -5.40 0.26 -13.61
N PHE A 80 -6.70 0.47 -13.83
CA PHE A 80 -7.72 0.32 -12.80
C PHE A 80 -8.56 -0.93 -13.04
N GLU A 81 -8.91 -1.64 -11.96
CA GLU A 81 -9.79 -2.81 -12.00
C GLU A 81 -11.00 -2.60 -11.09
N CYS A 82 -12.14 -3.18 -11.49
CA CYS A 82 -13.33 -3.19 -10.67
C CYS A 82 -13.24 -4.28 -9.60
N ILE A 83 -13.06 -3.88 -8.33
CA ILE A 83 -12.94 -4.80 -7.19
C ILE A 83 -14.00 -4.42 -6.15
N ALA A 84 -14.94 -5.34 -5.91
CA ALA A 84 -16.05 -5.17 -4.98
C ALA A 84 -16.89 -3.91 -5.27
N GLY A 85 -17.19 -3.68 -6.55
CA GLY A 85 -18.01 -2.56 -7.00
C GLY A 85 -17.31 -1.20 -6.98
N VAL A 86 -15.99 -1.17 -6.80
CA VAL A 86 -15.17 0.05 -6.78
C VAL A 86 -13.97 -0.11 -7.71
N CYS A 87 -13.73 0.90 -8.54
CA CYS A 87 -12.50 1.06 -9.30
C CYS A 87 -11.33 1.26 -8.36
N LYS A 88 -10.43 0.28 -8.33
CA LYS A 88 -9.17 0.35 -7.59
C LYS A 88 -8.02 0.34 -8.57
N LEU A 89 -6.98 1.10 -8.25
CA LEU A 89 -5.74 1.01 -9.00
C LEU A 89 -5.17 -0.41 -8.83
N LYS A 90 -4.94 -1.09 -9.95
CA LYS A 90 -4.11 -2.28 -10.01
C LYS A 90 -2.66 -1.83 -10.09
N VAL A 91 -1.97 -1.91 -8.96
CA VAL A 91 -0.52 -1.70 -8.92
C VAL A 91 0.14 -2.89 -9.61
N ASP A 92 0.71 -2.69 -10.79
CA ASP A 92 1.57 -3.69 -11.41
C ASP A 92 2.95 -3.64 -10.75
N LEU A 93 3.22 -4.59 -9.86
CA LEU A 93 4.51 -4.74 -9.17
C LEU A 93 5.69 -4.81 -10.15
N ALA A 94 5.48 -5.31 -11.38
CA ALA A 94 6.53 -5.39 -12.39
C ALA A 94 6.92 -4.02 -12.98
N THR A 95 6.03 -3.02 -12.90
CA THR A 95 6.30 -1.64 -13.36
C THR A 95 6.95 -0.77 -12.29
N LEU A 96 6.98 -1.22 -11.03
CA LEU A 96 7.66 -0.52 -9.94
C LEU A 96 9.18 -0.74 -10.05
N ASN A 97 9.85 0.20 -10.72
CA ASN A 97 11.27 0.19 -11.09
C ASN A 97 12.30 -0.12 -9.98
N ASP A 98 11.90 -0.12 -8.70
CA ASP A 98 12.79 -0.34 -7.56
C ASP A 98 12.65 -1.71 -6.89
N VAL A 99 11.62 -2.51 -7.22
CA VAL A 99 11.49 -3.88 -6.65
C VAL A 99 12.60 -4.79 -7.19
N SER A 100 12.95 -4.65 -8.47
CA SER A 100 14.00 -5.45 -9.12
C SER A 100 15.43 -5.08 -8.71
N LYS A 101 15.61 -3.93 -8.04
CA LYS A 101 16.91 -3.49 -7.51
C LYS A 101 17.14 -3.94 -6.06
N CYS A 102 16.13 -4.51 -5.40
CA CYS A 102 16.28 -5.07 -4.06
C CYS A 102 16.80 -6.49 -4.12
N ASN A 103 17.96 -6.72 -3.52
CA ASN A 103 18.49 -8.05 -3.31
C ASN A 103 18.31 -8.47 -1.84
N LEU A 104 17.38 -9.41 -1.60
CA LEU A 104 17.12 -9.98 -0.28
C LEU A 104 18.32 -10.73 0.28
N GLU A 105 19.12 -11.41 -0.56
CA GLU A 105 20.34 -12.09 -0.13
C GLU A 105 21.32 -11.09 0.49
N GLU A 106 21.40 -9.87 -0.05
CA GLU A 106 22.25 -8.79 0.47
C GLU A 106 21.62 -8.04 1.67
N GLY A 107 20.43 -8.47 2.12
CA GLY A 107 19.73 -7.89 3.26
C GLY A 107 18.92 -6.65 2.92
N MET A 108 18.47 -6.51 1.66
CA MET A 108 17.61 -5.42 1.21
C MET A 108 16.23 -5.97 0.83
N ALA A 109 15.17 -5.48 1.49
CA ALA A 109 13.80 -5.89 1.22
C ALA A 109 13.01 -4.78 0.50
N PRO A 110 12.12 -5.16 -0.44
CA PRO A 110 11.18 -4.23 -1.05
C PRO A 110 10.02 -3.94 -0.10
N PHE A 111 9.67 -2.67 0.05
CA PHE A 111 8.49 -2.21 0.76
C PHE A 111 7.63 -1.38 -0.18
N LEU A 112 6.31 -1.48 -0.02
CA LEU A 112 5.36 -0.59 -0.68
C LEU A 112 4.95 0.49 0.31
N ILE A 113 5.16 1.75 -0.05
CA ILE A 113 4.70 2.90 0.72
C ILE A 113 3.70 3.70 -0.10
N GLY A 114 2.72 4.31 0.57
CA GLY A 114 1.74 5.18 -0.06
C GLY A 114 0.30 4.76 0.21
N VAL A 115 -0.62 5.41 -0.50
CA VAL A 115 -2.07 5.20 -0.38
C VAL A 115 -2.57 4.60 -1.71
N PRO A 116 -2.85 3.29 -1.76
CA PRO A 116 -3.34 2.62 -2.97
C PRO A 116 -4.55 3.29 -3.60
N GLU A 117 -5.46 3.81 -2.78
CA GLU A 117 -6.68 4.50 -3.21
C GLU A 117 -6.41 5.82 -3.94
N LEU A 118 -5.29 6.49 -3.62
CA LEU A 118 -4.85 7.71 -4.29
C LEU A 118 -3.83 7.44 -5.39
N ALA A 119 -3.52 6.17 -5.63
CA ALA A 119 -2.51 5.72 -6.56
C ALA A 119 -1.15 6.42 -6.37
N THR A 120 -0.75 6.54 -5.10
CA THR A 120 0.55 7.10 -4.67
C THR A 120 1.50 6.01 -4.17
N VAL A 121 1.35 4.78 -4.68
CA VAL A 121 2.14 3.65 -4.23
C VAL A 121 3.50 3.66 -4.89
N GLU A 122 4.55 3.72 -4.07
CA GLU A 122 5.94 3.64 -4.49
C GLU A 122 6.58 2.39 -3.88
N ALA A 123 7.38 1.68 -4.67
CA ALA A 123 8.27 0.66 -4.14
C ALA A 123 9.55 1.33 -3.65
N ILE A 124 9.94 1.02 -2.41
CA ILE A 124 11.21 1.45 -1.85
C ILE A 124 12.03 0.24 -1.41
N CYS A 125 13.34 0.33 -1.58
CA CYS A 125 14.25 -0.66 -1.04
C CYS A 125 14.76 -0.24 0.34
N LYS A 126 14.56 -1.07 1.36
CA LYS A 126 15.05 -0.79 2.71
C LYS A 126 15.84 -1.96 3.27
N PRO A 127 16.87 -1.69 4.09
CA PRO A 127 17.61 -2.76 4.74
C PRO A 127 16.71 -3.50 5.73
N VAL A 128 16.78 -4.83 5.72
CA VAL A 128 16.10 -5.68 6.72
C VAL A 128 16.76 -5.57 8.09
N ASP A 129 18.03 -5.16 8.10
CA ASP A 129 18.83 -4.98 9.30
C ASP A 129 19.39 -3.56 9.38
N LEU A 130 18.58 -2.68 9.95
CA LEU A 130 18.88 -1.26 10.05
C LEU A 130 20.19 -1.02 10.80
N GLY A 131 21.00 -0.14 10.23
CA GLY A 131 22.30 0.19 10.76
C GLY A 131 23.39 -0.82 10.41
N ILE A 132 23.10 -2.08 10.09
CA ILE A 132 24.11 -3.05 9.66
C ILE A 132 24.22 -3.14 8.14
N VAL A 133 23.10 -3.23 7.45
CA VAL A 133 23.03 -3.14 6.00
C VAL A 133 22.77 -1.69 5.62
N TYR A 134 23.58 -1.14 4.74
CA TYR A 134 23.45 0.23 4.27
C TYR A 134 23.94 0.36 2.83
N ILE A 135 23.50 1.41 2.15
CA ILE A 135 24.02 1.78 0.83
C ILE A 135 25.13 2.79 1.06
N ASP A 136 26.35 2.47 0.65
CA ASP A 136 27.46 3.41 0.68
C ASP A 136 27.20 4.53 -0.35
N GLU A 137 27.16 5.78 0.10
CA GLU A 137 26.79 6.90 -0.78
C GLU A 137 27.85 7.21 -1.85
N ASN A 138 29.11 6.84 -1.62
CA ASN A 138 30.22 7.10 -2.54
C ASN A 138 30.29 6.03 -3.63
N THR A 139 30.13 4.76 -3.25
CA THR A 139 30.24 3.62 -4.19
C THR A 139 28.90 3.17 -4.75
N LYS A 140 27.78 3.61 -4.14
CA LYS A 140 26.40 3.17 -4.44
C LYS A 140 26.18 1.67 -4.28
N LYS A 141 27.01 0.99 -3.49
CA LYS A 141 26.90 -0.46 -3.23
C LYS A 141 26.24 -0.72 -1.89
N VAL A 142 25.55 -1.86 -1.80
CA VAL A 142 25.05 -2.40 -0.54
C VAL A 142 26.24 -2.97 0.22
N GLU A 143 26.45 -2.48 1.43
CA GLU A 143 27.51 -2.89 2.33
C GLU A 143 26.91 -3.47 3.60
N ASN A 144 27.66 -4.38 4.23
CA ASN A 144 27.27 -5.03 5.47
C ASN A 144 28.40 -4.93 6.48
N LYS A 145 28.20 -4.15 7.56
CA LYS A 145 29.22 -3.94 8.59
C LYS A 145 29.21 -4.97 9.72
N MET A 146 28.46 -6.06 9.61
CA MET A 146 28.40 -7.13 10.64
C MET A 146 29.82 -7.54 11.08
N CYS A 147 30.72 -7.70 10.11
CA CYS A 147 32.14 -7.99 10.33
C CYS A 147 33.02 -6.93 9.65
N ALA A 148 33.01 -5.70 10.16
CA ALA A 148 33.74 -4.57 9.57
C ALA A 148 35.27 -4.69 9.74
N GLY A 149 36.05 -4.13 8.81
CA GLY A 149 37.52 -4.08 8.90
C GLY A 149 38.23 -5.42 8.64
N ARG A 150 37.50 -6.46 8.25
CA ARG A 150 38.05 -7.74 7.81
C ARG A 150 38.83 -7.58 6.51
N ASP A 151 39.84 -8.41 6.28
CA ASP A 151 40.45 -8.51 4.94
C ASP A 151 39.46 -9.26 4.04
N VAL A 152 38.75 -8.51 3.19
CA VAL A 152 37.56 -8.88 2.40
C VAL A 152 37.86 -9.93 1.29
N LYS A 153 39.00 -10.61 1.33
CA LYS A 153 39.38 -11.60 0.31
C LYS A 153 38.69 -12.97 0.46
N ALA A 154 37.98 -13.20 1.57
CA ALA A 154 37.18 -14.42 1.75
C ALA A 154 35.72 -14.14 1.42
N ASN A 155 35.17 -14.90 0.48
CA ASN A 155 33.83 -14.88 -0.10
C ASN A 155 32.65 -15.08 0.88
N ASP A 156 32.71 -14.55 2.10
CA ASP A 156 31.59 -14.60 3.04
C ASP A 156 30.62 -13.45 2.71
N LYS A 157 29.98 -13.52 1.54
CA LYS A 157 28.75 -12.75 1.33
C LYS A 157 27.75 -13.26 2.34
N VAL A 158 27.30 -12.36 3.22
CA VAL A 158 26.23 -12.67 4.15
C VAL A 158 24.96 -12.82 3.33
N ASP A 159 24.46 -14.05 3.24
CA ASP A 159 23.17 -14.35 2.64
C ASP A 159 22.10 -14.35 3.73
N TYR A 160 21.32 -13.27 3.78
CA TYR A 160 20.23 -13.08 4.73
C TYR A 160 19.06 -14.06 4.51
N MET A 161 18.96 -14.71 3.35
CA MET A 161 17.97 -15.75 3.08
C MET A 161 18.41 -17.10 3.66
N ALA A 162 19.71 -17.39 3.64
CA ALA A 162 20.26 -18.62 4.19
C ALA A 162 20.32 -18.61 5.72
N ASN A 163 20.94 -17.58 6.31
CA ASN A 163 21.09 -17.47 7.76
C ASN A 163 21.13 -16.01 8.22
N TRP A 164 20.53 -15.73 9.37
CA TRP A 164 20.66 -14.41 9.98
C TRP A 164 22.10 -14.21 10.47
N PRO A 165 22.84 -13.20 9.97
CA PRO A 165 24.23 -12.98 10.34
C PRO A 165 24.42 -12.77 11.84
N ASN A 166 25.45 -13.40 12.40
CA ASN A 166 25.77 -13.36 13.82
C ASN A 166 27.17 -12.77 14.05
N PRO A 167 27.33 -11.80 14.97
CA PRO A 167 28.63 -11.22 15.30
C PRO A 167 29.68 -12.26 15.75
N LYS A 168 29.23 -13.37 16.33
CA LYS A 168 30.12 -14.44 16.81
C LYS A 168 30.86 -15.19 15.70
N ASP A 169 30.33 -15.14 14.48
CA ASP A 169 30.91 -15.83 13.32
C ASP A 169 31.99 -14.99 12.63
N CYS A 170 32.15 -13.72 13.03
CA CYS A 170 33.17 -12.83 12.50
C CYS A 170 34.57 -13.26 12.94
N LYS A 171 35.40 -13.68 11.96
CA LYS A 171 36.83 -13.97 12.17
C LYS A 171 37.70 -12.83 11.63
N CYS A 172 38.46 -12.18 12.50
CA CYS A 172 39.47 -11.19 12.09
C CYS A 172 40.76 -11.88 11.61
N GLY A 173 41.50 -11.23 10.71
CA GLY A 173 42.80 -11.73 10.23
C GLY A 173 43.86 -11.76 11.34
N LYS A 174 45.01 -12.41 11.08
CA LYS A 174 46.06 -12.67 12.09
C LYS A 174 46.58 -11.42 12.82
N ASP A 175 46.54 -10.25 12.18
CA ASP A 175 47.04 -9.00 12.74
C ASP A 175 45.94 -8.06 13.26
N LYS A 176 44.71 -8.58 13.41
CA LYS A 176 43.54 -7.81 13.82
C LYS A 176 42.81 -8.47 14.99
N SER A 177 42.36 -7.65 15.93
CA SER A 177 41.55 -8.07 17.07
C SER A 177 40.06 -7.84 16.78
N PRO A 178 39.16 -8.81 17.05
CA PRO A 178 37.73 -8.59 16.98
C PRO A 178 37.25 -7.80 18.20
N ILE A 179 36.68 -6.62 17.95
CA ILE A 179 36.03 -5.80 18.97
C ILE A 179 34.53 -5.87 18.76
N ILE A 180 33.79 -6.18 19.81
CA ILE A 180 32.34 -6.14 19.82
C ILE A 180 31.90 -4.69 20.04
N ILE A 181 31.17 -4.15 19.07
CA ILE A 181 30.46 -2.88 19.24
C ILE A 181 29.07 -3.21 19.78
N PRO A 182 28.70 -2.70 20.97
CA PRO A 182 27.41 -3.01 21.60
C PRO A 182 26.24 -2.47 20.77
N ALA A 183 25.08 -3.10 20.93
CA ALA A 183 23.85 -2.66 20.29
C ALA A 183 23.44 -1.27 20.79
N THR A 184 22.87 -0.48 19.89
CA THR A 184 22.18 0.79 20.16
C THR A 184 20.71 0.65 19.75
N GLU A 185 19.91 1.69 19.95
CA GLU A 185 18.49 1.69 19.58
C GLU A 185 18.24 1.33 18.11
N ASN A 186 19.13 1.76 17.21
CA ASN A 186 18.95 1.64 15.76
C ASN A 186 19.98 0.73 15.07
N VAL A 187 20.92 0.15 15.83
CA VAL A 187 22.00 -0.66 15.27
C VAL A 187 22.23 -1.85 16.21
N ARG A 188 22.03 -3.08 15.72
CA ARG A 188 22.36 -4.27 16.51
C ARG A 188 23.85 -4.37 16.77
N GLN A 189 24.21 -5.22 17.74
CA GLN A 189 25.60 -5.55 18.03
C GLN A 189 26.31 -6.07 16.77
N TYR A 190 27.55 -5.66 16.55
CA TYR A 190 28.39 -6.13 15.43
C TYR A 190 29.86 -6.20 15.85
N VAL A 191 30.72 -6.77 14.99
CA VAL A 191 32.17 -6.87 15.24
C VAL A 191 32.94 -5.96 14.29
N GLN A 192 33.90 -5.24 14.85
CA GLN A 192 34.89 -4.46 14.12
C GLN A 192 36.28 -5.04 14.35
N CYS A 193 36.96 -5.40 13.27
CA CYS A 193 38.34 -5.84 13.28
C CYS A 193 39.27 -4.62 13.28
N ILE A 194 39.91 -4.34 14.40
CA ILE A 194 40.94 -3.29 14.53
C ILE A 194 42.33 -3.92 14.45
N LYS A 195 43.35 -3.16 14.03
CA LYS A 195 44.72 -3.68 14.06
C LYS A 195 45.19 -3.87 15.50
N ASN A 196 46.05 -4.86 15.72
CA ASN A 196 46.57 -5.16 17.05
C ASN A 196 47.45 -4.04 17.63
N ASP A 197 48.05 -3.21 16.78
CA ASP A 197 48.89 -2.06 17.13
C ASP A 197 48.11 -0.74 17.20
N ASP A 198 46.79 -0.78 17.05
CA ASP A 198 45.95 0.42 17.09
C ASP A 198 45.97 1.05 18.49
N ALA A 199 46.20 2.37 18.55
CA ALA A 199 46.31 3.13 19.79
C ALA A 199 45.04 3.09 20.64
N LEU A 200 43.90 2.70 20.06
CA LEU A 200 42.63 2.55 20.79
C LEU A 200 42.41 1.14 21.36
N LYS A 201 43.27 0.16 21.05
CA LYS A 201 43.10 -1.24 21.49
C LYS A 201 42.99 -1.36 23.01
N TRP A 202 43.82 -0.64 23.76
CA TRP A 202 43.81 -0.68 25.22
C TRP A 202 42.46 -0.23 25.81
N VAL A 203 41.78 0.74 25.19
CA VAL A 203 40.45 1.21 25.62
C VAL A 203 39.43 0.09 25.48
N TYR A 204 39.48 -0.65 24.37
CA TYR A 204 38.58 -1.77 24.12
C TYR A 204 38.84 -2.97 25.01
N ASP A 205 40.11 -3.23 25.34
CA ASP A 205 40.52 -4.28 26.27
C ASP A 205 40.04 -3.94 27.70
N GLU A 206 40.21 -2.69 28.16
CA GLU A 206 39.71 -2.23 29.49
C GLU A 206 38.19 -2.30 29.61
N THR A 207 37.48 -1.94 28.54
CA THR A 207 36.00 -1.98 28.51
C THR A 207 35.43 -3.38 28.28
N LYS A 208 36.29 -4.42 28.17
CA LYS A 208 35.91 -5.81 27.88
C LYS A 208 35.10 -5.97 26.59
N LEU A 209 35.29 -5.06 25.65
CA LEU A 209 34.69 -5.11 24.33
C LEU A 209 35.51 -5.96 23.35
N ALA A 210 36.79 -6.21 23.66
CA ALA A 210 37.60 -7.19 22.95
C ALA A 210 37.05 -8.61 23.14
N TYR A 211 36.75 -9.28 22.03
CA TYR A 211 36.28 -10.66 22.06
C TYR A 211 37.46 -11.62 21.93
N HIS A 212 37.54 -12.57 22.85
CA HIS A 212 38.35 -13.75 22.67
C HIS A 212 37.39 -14.88 22.31
N PRO A 213 37.30 -15.30 21.03
CA PRO A 213 36.60 -16.52 20.70
C PRO A 213 37.21 -17.61 21.57
N LYS A 214 36.39 -18.26 22.41
CA LYS A 214 36.84 -19.46 23.11
C LYS A 214 37.26 -20.45 22.02
N GLU A 215 38.55 -20.72 21.90
CA GLU A 215 39.02 -21.88 21.18
C GLU A 215 38.35 -23.08 21.87
N ASN A 216 37.43 -23.73 21.15
CA ASN A 216 36.84 -24.97 21.63
C ASN A 216 38.00 -25.93 21.91
N SER A 217 38.18 -26.23 23.19
CA SER A 217 38.99 -27.34 23.69
C SER A 217 38.18 -28.61 23.61
#